data_AF-A0A5P8K5F2-F1
#
_entry.id   AF-A0A5P8K5F2-F1
#
_cell.length_a   1.000
_cell.length_b   1.000
_cell.length_c   1.000
_cell.angle_alpha   90.00
_cell.angle_beta   90.00
_cell.angle_gamma   90.00
#
_symmetry.space_group_name_H-M   'P 1'
#
loop_
_entity.id
_entity.type
_entity.pdbx_description
1 polymer ?
#
loop_
_entity_poly.entity_id
_entity_poly.type
_entity_poly.pdbx_seq_one_letter_code
_entity_poly.pdbx_strand_id
1 'polypeptide(L)'
;MRLWRVWVERLRRALLEHDRRHGGTEPPPKAQIFMARHPVVLGLLAGVPVGLWVAHGLSAFDDPVRLLQASLFGGTLGLGTWLTCRLERRRQAHYARNGGFRRTLSQPPPVMDDTVPVWYEALHWLGYWTLCVVLVRLVGQAQNPPFTWVQSAFYAGFIIVAGWAARLVKERRGRGR
;
A
#
# COMPACT_ATOMS: atom_id res chain seq x y z
N MET A 1 24.48 3.36 8.79
CA MET A 1 23.92 2.24 7.97
C MET A 1 23.55 0.96 8.74
N ARG A 2 24.32 0.49 9.75
CA ARG A 2 24.00 -0.76 10.50
C ARG A 2 22.66 -0.73 11.26
N LEU A 3 22.36 0.37 11.95
CA LEU A 3 21.12 0.55 12.71
C LEU A 3 19.86 0.43 11.83
N TRP A 4 19.87 1.02 10.64
CA TRP A 4 18.75 0.96 9.70
C TRP A 4 18.42 -0.48 9.28
N ARG A 5 19.42 -1.29 8.93
CA ARG A 5 19.20 -2.70 8.56
C ARG A 5 18.62 -3.51 9.72
N VAL A 6 19.08 -3.28 10.95
CA VAL A 6 18.55 -3.94 12.15
C VAL A 6 17.08 -3.57 12.38
N TRP A 7 16.73 -2.29 12.18
CA TRP A 7 15.35 -1.82 12.27
C TRP A 7 14.45 -2.46 11.22
N VAL A 8 14.86 -2.45 9.95
CA VAL A 8 14.12 -3.07 8.85
C VAL A 8 13.89 -4.56 9.10
N GLU A 9 14.90 -5.28 9.59
CA GLU A 9 14.76 -6.72 9.85
C GLU A 9 13.83 -7.02 11.04
N ARG A 10 13.85 -6.18 12.09
CA ARG A 10 12.90 -6.32 13.21
C ARG A 10 11.46 -6.08 12.76
N LEU A 11 11.25 -5.07 11.93
CA LEU A 11 9.93 -4.72 11.40
C LEU A 11 9.40 -5.82 10.48
N ARG A 12 10.27 -6.34 9.62
CA ARG A 12 9.98 -7.51 8.76
C ARG A 12 9.55 -8.72 9.58
N ARG A 13 10.27 -9.07 10.66
CA ARG A 13 9.89 -10.19 11.54
C ARG A 13 8.55 -9.95 12.23
N ALA A 14 8.30 -8.74 12.73
CA ALA A 14 7.04 -8.42 13.38
C ALA A 14 5.84 -8.52 12.42
N LEU A 15 6.00 -8.06 11.18
CA LEU A 15 4.98 -8.18 10.13
C LEU A 15 4.74 -9.64 9.75
N LEU A 16 5.80 -10.44 9.56
CA LEU A 16 5.67 -11.86 9.25
C LEU A 16 5.02 -12.65 10.40
N GLU A 17 5.32 -12.30 11.65
CA GLU A 17 4.69 -12.91 12.82
C GLU A 17 3.20 -12.55 12.90
N HIS A 18 2.86 -11.28 12.65
CA HIS A 18 1.47 -10.84 12.57
C HIS A 18 0.73 -11.57 11.45
N ASP A 19 1.34 -11.68 10.27
CA ASP A 19 0.77 -12.36 9.11
C ASP A 19 0.52 -13.86 9.38
N ARG A 20 1.48 -14.55 10.02
CA ARG A 20 1.31 -15.95 10.45
C ARG A 20 0.10 -16.13 11.38
N ARG A 21 -0.12 -15.21 12.32
CA ARG A 21 -1.26 -15.27 13.25
C ARG A 21 -2.62 -15.09 12.57
N HIS A 22 -2.65 -14.43 11.41
CA HIS A 22 -3.87 -14.17 10.65
C HIS A 22 -4.04 -15.13 9.45
N GLY A 23 -3.44 -16.33 9.54
CA GLY A 23 -3.60 -17.36 8.51
C GLY A 23 -2.66 -17.21 7.32
N GLY A 24 -1.61 -16.39 7.39
CA GLY A 24 -0.67 -16.17 6.26
C GLY A 24 0.17 -17.38 5.84
N THR A 25 0.11 -18.48 6.61
CA THR A 25 0.71 -19.78 6.24
C THR A 25 -0.24 -20.69 5.46
N GLU A 26 -1.50 -20.32 5.32
CA GLU A 26 -2.45 -21.08 4.50
C GLU A 26 -2.17 -20.85 3.00
N PRO A 27 -2.46 -21.84 2.14
CA PRO A 27 -2.31 -21.65 0.71
C PRO A 27 -3.19 -20.47 0.25
N PRO A 28 -2.65 -19.52 -0.53
CA PRO A 28 -3.41 -18.36 -0.99
C PRO A 28 -4.57 -18.83 -1.89
N PRO A 29 -5.77 -18.22 -1.76
CA PRO A 29 -6.87 -18.45 -2.69
C PRO A 29 -6.44 -18.23 -4.15
N LYS A 30 -7.09 -18.94 -5.09
CA LYS A 30 -6.82 -18.82 -6.54
C LYS A 30 -6.84 -17.37 -7.03
N ALA A 31 -7.74 -16.55 -6.48
CA ALA A 31 -7.82 -15.12 -6.78
C ALA A 31 -6.55 -14.36 -6.38
N GLN A 32 -5.97 -14.62 -5.20
CA GLN A 32 -4.73 -13.98 -4.76
C GLN A 32 -3.53 -14.39 -5.61
N ILE A 33 -3.49 -15.65 -6.06
CA ILE A 33 -2.46 -16.13 -7.00
C ILE A 33 -2.61 -15.42 -8.35
N PHE A 34 -3.84 -15.31 -8.87
CA PHE A 34 -4.13 -14.57 -10.09
C PHE A 34 -3.71 -13.10 -9.96
N MET A 35 -4.03 -12.47 -8.83
CA MET A 35 -3.67 -11.08 -8.58
C MET A 35 -2.17 -10.85 -8.59
N ALA A 36 -1.44 -11.70 -7.85
CA ALA A 36 0.02 -11.67 -7.83
C ALA A 36 0.64 -11.92 -9.22
N ARG A 37 -0.04 -12.62 -10.14
CA ARG A 37 0.46 -12.89 -11.50
C ARG A 37 0.32 -11.72 -12.45
N HIS A 38 -0.69 -10.88 -12.28
CA HIS A 38 -1.06 -9.84 -13.23
C HIS A 38 -1.13 -8.44 -12.61
N PRO A 39 -0.04 -7.95 -11.96
CA PRO A 39 -0.06 -6.67 -11.23
C PRO A 39 -0.35 -5.47 -12.14
N VAL A 40 0.17 -5.46 -13.38
CA VAL A 40 -0.05 -4.36 -14.34
C VAL A 40 -1.50 -4.35 -14.82
N VAL A 41 -2.02 -5.51 -15.23
CA VAL A 41 -3.41 -5.63 -15.72
C VAL A 41 -4.39 -5.20 -14.63
N LEU A 42 -4.19 -5.65 -13.39
CA LEU A 42 -5.06 -5.25 -12.28
C LEU A 42 -4.91 -3.80 -11.87
N GLY A 43 -3.69 -3.25 -11.93
CA GLY A 43 -3.47 -1.82 -11.75
C GLY A 43 -4.26 -0.99 -12.78
N LEU A 44 -4.23 -1.38 -14.06
CA LEU A 44 -5.00 -0.71 -15.11
C LEU A 44 -6.51 -0.90 -14.92
N LEU A 45 -6.98 -2.11 -14.62
CA LEU A 45 -8.39 -2.42 -14.40
C LEU A 45 -8.97 -1.73 -13.16
N ALA A 46 -8.17 -1.47 -12.14
CA ALA A 46 -8.58 -0.68 -10.99
C ALA A 46 -8.55 0.82 -11.30
N GLY A 47 -7.45 1.30 -11.90
CA GLY A 47 -7.22 2.73 -12.07
C GLY A 47 -8.04 3.38 -13.18
N VAL A 48 -8.12 2.76 -14.37
CA VAL A 48 -8.74 3.38 -15.55
C VAL A 48 -10.26 3.55 -15.38
N PRO A 49 -11.05 2.53 -15.00
CA PRO A 49 -12.49 2.70 -14.84
C PRO A 49 -12.84 3.71 -13.75
N VAL A 50 -12.09 3.70 -12.64
CA VAL A 50 -12.31 4.65 -11.55
C VAL A 50 -11.92 6.07 -11.96
N GLY A 51 -10.79 6.25 -12.65
CA GLY A 51 -10.39 7.54 -13.21
C GLY A 51 -11.44 8.10 -14.19
N LEU A 52 -11.98 7.26 -15.08
CA LEU A 52 -13.07 7.64 -15.98
C LEU A 52 -14.35 8.00 -15.24
N TRP A 53 -14.71 7.22 -14.21
CA TRP A 53 -15.89 7.49 -13.40
C TRP A 53 -15.77 8.82 -12.63
N VAL A 54 -14.59 9.12 -12.07
CA VAL A 54 -14.30 10.41 -11.43
C VAL A 54 -14.30 11.54 -12.46
N ALA A 55 -13.72 11.33 -13.65
CA ALA A 55 -13.74 12.32 -14.73
C ALA A 55 -15.17 12.67 -15.13
N HIS A 56 -16.04 11.65 -15.26
CA HIS A 56 -17.45 11.84 -15.54
C HIS A 56 -18.16 12.61 -14.41
N GLY A 57 -17.97 12.19 -13.16
CA GLY A 57 -18.61 12.84 -11.99
C GLY A 57 -18.19 14.30 -11.79
N LEU A 58 -16.97 14.68 -12.18
CA LEU A 58 -16.47 16.05 -12.11
C LEU A 58 -16.81 16.89 -13.36
N SER A 59 -17.45 16.29 -14.38
CA SER A 59 -17.60 16.88 -15.72
C SER A 59 -16.25 17.37 -16.25
N ALA A 60 -15.24 16.52 -16.12
CA ALA A 60 -13.84 16.86 -16.32
C ALA A 60 -13.40 16.93 -17.79
N PHE A 61 -14.22 16.45 -18.73
CA PHE A 61 -13.81 16.32 -20.13
C PHE A 61 -13.59 17.67 -20.83
N ASP A 62 -14.20 18.75 -20.32
CA ASP A 62 -14.07 20.10 -20.85
C ASP A 62 -13.11 20.99 -20.04
N ASP A 63 -12.59 20.49 -18.90
CA ASP A 63 -11.73 21.25 -17.99
C ASP A 63 -10.41 20.49 -17.74
N PRO A 64 -9.27 20.98 -18.26
CA PRO A 64 -7.99 20.29 -18.15
C PRO A 64 -7.53 20.10 -16.71
N VAL A 65 -7.92 20.98 -15.77
CA VAL A 65 -7.55 20.85 -14.35
C VAL A 65 -8.32 19.70 -13.72
N ARG A 66 -9.62 19.60 -13.99
CA ARG A 66 -10.45 18.48 -13.48
C ARG A 66 -10.06 17.17 -14.13
N LEU A 67 -9.67 17.19 -15.41
CA LEU A 67 -9.18 16.00 -16.11
C LEU A 67 -7.87 15.50 -15.49
N LEU A 68 -6.97 16.41 -15.13
CA LEU A 68 -5.76 16.08 -14.40
C LEU A 68 -6.08 15.48 -13.02
N GLN A 69 -7.02 16.06 -12.27
CA GLN A 69 -7.46 15.52 -10.98
C GLN A 69 -8.00 14.09 -11.11
N ALA A 70 -8.87 13.84 -12.07
CA ALA A 70 -9.43 12.51 -12.32
C ALA A 70 -8.35 11.50 -12.76
N SER A 71 -7.42 11.93 -13.62
CA SER A 71 -6.30 11.11 -14.08
C SER A 71 -5.36 10.75 -12.94
N LEU A 72 -5.01 11.72 -12.09
CA LEU A 72 -4.22 11.49 -10.89
C LEU A 72 -4.93 10.54 -9.94
N PHE A 73 -6.26 10.67 -9.75
CA PHE A 73 -7.02 9.77 -8.88
C PHE A 73 -7.00 8.32 -9.38
N GLY A 74 -7.32 8.10 -10.66
CA GLY A 74 -7.26 6.78 -11.29
C GLY A 74 -5.85 6.19 -11.28
N GLY A 75 -4.84 7.00 -11.61
CA GLY A 75 -3.43 6.60 -11.58
C GLY A 75 -2.96 6.21 -10.18
N THR A 76 -3.39 6.96 -9.16
CA THR A 76 -3.13 6.65 -7.75
C THR A 76 -3.65 5.27 -7.42
N LEU A 77 -4.94 5.03 -7.63
CA LEU A 77 -5.58 3.75 -7.32
C LEU A 77 -4.92 2.59 -8.07
N GLY A 78 -4.65 2.76 -9.37
CA GLY A 78 -3.99 1.73 -10.17
C GLY A 78 -2.59 1.39 -9.69
N LEU A 79 -1.80 2.40 -9.29
CA LEU A 79 -0.49 2.20 -8.68
C LEU A 79 -0.58 1.47 -7.34
N GLY A 80 -1.57 1.82 -6.50
CA GLY A 80 -1.84 1.14 -5.23
C GLY A 80 -2.17 -0.34 -5.44
N THR A 81 -3.08 -0.65 -6.38
CA THR A 81 -3.42 -2.03 -6.72
C THR A 81 -2.22 -2.81 -7.26
N TRP A 82 -1.43 -2.20 -8.15
CA TRP A 82 -0.19 -2.80 -8.66
C TRP A 82 0.78 -3.14 -7.53
N LEU A 83 0.97 -2.22 -6.58
CA LEU A 83 1.89 -2.40 -5.46
C LEU A 83 1.41 -3.51 -4.51
N THR A 84 0.12 -3.55 -4.20
CA THR A 84 -0.48 -4.63 -3.40
C THR A 84 -0.27 -5.99 -4.07
N CYS A 85 -0.45 -6.09 -5.39
CA CYS A 85 -0.21 -7.33 -6.12
C CYS A 85 1.27 -7.77 -6.04
N ARG A 86 2.22 -6.83 -6.07
CA ARG A 86 3.65 -7.14 -5.91
C ARG A 86 3.99 -7.58 -4.49
N LEU A 87 3.46 -6.91 -3.47
CA LEU A 87 3.66 -7.30 -2.08
C LEU A 87 3.10 -8.70 -1.81
N GLU A 88 1.91 -9.01 -2.35
CA GLU A 88 1.31 -10.33 -2.26
C GLU A 88 2.15 -11.39 -2.99
N ARG A 89 2.70 -11.07 -4.17
CA ARG A 89 3.66 -11.96 -4.87
C ARG A 89 4.90 -12.24 -4.02
N ARG A 90 5.47 -11.23 -3.35
CA ARG A 90 6.65 -11.38 -2.48
C ARG A 90 6.35 -12.21 -1.23
N ARG A 91 5.19 -11.98 -0.63
CA ARG A 91 4.67 -12.78 0.48
C ARG A 91 4.55 -14.24 0.06
N GLN A 92 3.94 -14.51 -1.10
CA GLN A 92 3.83 -15.85 -1.65
C GLN A 92 5.20 -16.49 -1.92
N ALA A 93 6.15 -15.76 -2.53
CA ALA A 93 7.50 -16.26 -2.74
C ALA A 93 8.23 -16.59 -1.42
N HIS A 94 8.03 -15.79 -0.37
CA HIS A 94 8.63 -16.01 0.95
C HIS A 94 8.13 -17.33 1.58
N TYR A 95 6.81 -17.53 1.63
CA TYR A 95 6.23 -18.74 2.21
C TYR A 95 6.45 -19.99 1.35
N ALA A 96 6.54 -19.84 0.02
CA ALA A 96 6.94 -20.94 -0.87
C ALA A 96 8.37 -21.42 -0.58
N ARG A 97 9.33 -20.51 -0.35
CA ARG A 97 10.72 -20.86 -0.03
C ARG A 97 10.90 -21.45 1.37
N ASN A 98 10.14 -20.96 2.34
CA ASN A 98 10.30 -21.35 3.75
C ASN A 98 9.38 -22.51 4.18
N GLY A 99 8.78 -23.24 3.23
CA GLY A 99 7.90 -24.37 3.50
C GLY A 99 6.61 -23.98 4.26
N GLY A 100 6.25 -22.70 4.24
CA GLY A 100 5.12 -22.17 5.00
C GLY A 100 3.77 -22.59 4.44
N PHE A 101 3.67 -22.79 3.13
CA PHE A 101 2.48 -23.39 2.53
C PHE A 101 2.49 -24.88 2.81
N ARG A 102 1.75 -25.29 3.85
CA ARG A 102 1.44 -26.71 4.07
C ARG A 102 0.87 -27.29 2.76
N ARG A 103 1.70 -28.04 2.03
CA ARG A 103 1.34 -29.15 1.14
C ARG A 103 0.58 -28.94 -0.19
N THR A 104 0.33 -27.74 -0.72
CA THR A 104 -0.67 -27.63 -1.84
C THR A 104 -0.27 -26.90 -3.13
N LEU A 105 0.94 -26.32 -3.26
CA LEU A 105 1.33 -25.64 -4.50
C LEU A 105 2.20 -26.55 -5.39
N SER A 106 1.61 -27.10 -6.46
CA SER A 106 2.31 -27.92 -7.46
C SER A 106 3.37 -27.15 -8.25
N GLN A 107 3.34 -25.81 -8.24
CA GLN A 107 4.39 -24.98 -8.83
C GLN A 107 4.56 -23.69 -8.01
N PRO A 108 5.79 -23.37 -7.56
CA PRO A 108 6.07 -22.05 -6.98
C PRO A 108 5.80 -20.97 -8.03
N PRO A 109 5.29 -19.78 -7.64
CA PRO A 109 5.23 -18.66 -8.57
C PRO A 109 6.64 -18.40 -9.14
N PRO A 110 6.76 -18.05 -10.44
CA PRO A 110 8.05 -17.88 -11.08
C PRO A 110 8.89 -16.90 -10.28
N VAL A 111 10.10 -17.33 -9.90
CA VAL A 111 11.11 -16.49 -9.25
C VAL A 111 11.65 -15.55 -10.32
N MET A 112 10.91 -14.48 -10.60
CA MET A 112 11.48 -13.31 -11.26
C MET A 112 12.29 -12.56 -10.21
N ASP A 113 13.50 -12.15 -10.59
CA ASP A 113 14.41 -11.38 -9.77
C ASP A 113 13.79 -9.99 -9.56
N ASP A 114 12.91 -9.91 -8.56
CA ASP A 114 12.10 -8.72 -8.28
C ASP A 114 13.00 -7.74 -7.50
N THR A 115 14.00 -7.19 -8.21
CA THR A 115 15.16 -6.42 -7.73
C THR A 115 14.82 -5.09 -7.06
N VAL A 116 13.54 -4.73 -6.97
CA VAL A 116 13.13 -3.43 -6.45
C VAL A 116 13.29 -3.41 -4.92
N PRO A 117 14.16 -2.55 -4.37
CA PRO A 117 14.41 -2.52 -2.94
C PRO A 117 13.16 -2.14 -2.15
N VAL A 118 12.99 -2.70 -0.94
CA VAL A 118 11.85 -2.40 -0.04
C VAL A 118 11.71 -0.90 0.26
N TRP A 119 12.82 -0.16 0.30
CA TRP A 119 12.77 1.30 0.49
C TRP A 119 12.10 2.03 -0.69
N TYR A 120 12.20 1.48 -1.90
CA TYR A 120 11.57 2.03 -3.10
C TYR A 120 10.05 1.80 -3.06
N GLU A 121 9.58 0.68 -2.51
CA GLU A 121 8.16 0.42 -2.22
C GLU A 121 7.62 1.35 -1.13
N ALA A 122 8.42 1.63 -0.09
CA ALA A 122 8.07 2.61 0.93
C ALA A 122 7.99 4.04 0.36
N LEU A 123 8.91 4.39 -0.56
CA LEU A 123 8.87 5.66 -1.29
C LEU A 123 7.63 5.77 -2.18
N HIS A 124 7.23 4.66 -2.82
CA HIS A 124 5.99 4.57 -3.60
C HIS A 124 4.75 4.73 -2.73
N TRP A 125 4.74 4.12 -1.54
CA TRP A 125 3.66 4.30 -0.56
C TRP A 125 3.57 5.74 -0.04
N LEU A 126 4.71 6.37 0.24
CA LEU A 126 4.75 7.78 0.63
C LEU A 126 4.28 8.69 -0.51
N GLY A 127 4.75 8.46 -1.74
CA GLY A 127 4.30 9.18 -2.93
C GLY A 127 2.80 9.01 -3.17
N TYR A 128 2.28 7.78 -3.02
CA TYR A 128 0.85 7.47 -3.09
C TYR A 128 0.06 8.25 -2.03
N TRP A 129 0.52 8.24 -0.78
CA TRP A 129 -0.11 8.99 0.31
C TRP A 129 -0.12 10.51 0.04
N THR A 130 1.01 11.06 -0.42
CA THR A 130 1.12 12.47 -0.79
C THR A 130 0.17 12.80 -1.94
N LEU A 131 0.05 11.94 -2.94
CA LEU A 131 -0.84 12.13 -4.08
C LEU A 131 -2.31 12.11 -3.67
N CYS A 132 -2.73 11.15 -2.82
CA CYS A 132 -4.06 11.12 -2.22
C CYS A 132 -4.38 12.42 -1.46
N VAL A 133 -3.43 12.90 -0.65
CA VAL A 133 -3.59 14.13 0.13
C VAL A 133 -3.73 15.36 -0.76
N VAL A 134 -2.94 15.46 -1.83
CA VAL A 134 -3.03 16.55 -2.80
C VAL A 134 -4.38 16.51 -3.52
N LEU A 135 -4.85 15.32 -3.92
CA LEU A 135 -6.16 15.15 -4.56
C LEU A 135 -7.31 15.55 -3.64
N VAL A 136 -7.31 15.10 -2.38
CA VAL A 136 -8.30 15.50 -1.38
C VAL A 136 -8.30 17.02 -1.19
N ARG A 137 -7.11 17.64 -1.15
CA ARG A 137 -6.98 19.09 -1.03
C ARG A 137 -7.51 19.83 -2.26
N LEU A 138 -7.24 19.34 -3.47
CA LEU A 138 -7.70 19.95 -4.72
C LEU A 138 -9.21 19.84 -4.91
N VAL A 139 -9.80 18.67 -4.63
CA VAL A 139 -11.26 18.48 -4.59
C VAL A 139 -11.88 19.39 -3.53
N GLY A 140 -11.22 19.50 -2.37
CA GLY A 140 -11.64 20.42 -1.33
C GLY A 140 -11.61 21.87 -1.81
N GLN A 141 -10.55 22.35 -2.44
CA GLN A 141 -10.49 23.73 -2.92
C GLN A 141 -11.57 24.07 -3.97
N ALA A 142 -12.08 23.08 -4.71
CA ALA A 142 -13.12 23.29 -5.71
C ALA A 142 -14.55 23.47 -5.13
N GLN A 143 -14.79 23.18 -3.84
CA GLN A 143 -16.16 23.12 -3.27
C GLN A 143 -16.43 24.03 -2.05
N ASN A 144 -15.53 24.94 -1.66
CA ASN A 144 -15.66 25.68 -0.38
C ASN A 144 -16.01 24.79 0.85
N PRO A 145 -15.40 23.61 1.06
CA PRO A 145 -15.62 22.82 2.24
C PRO A 145 -15.05 23.57 3.44
N PRO A 146 -15.69 23.48 4.62
CA PRO A 146 -15.13 24.07 5.81
C PRO A 146 -13.71 23.53 6.03
N PHE A 147 -12.80 24.44 6.35
CA PHE A 147 -11.37 24.29 6.64
C PHE A 147 -10.98 23.08 7.53
N THR A 148 -11.96 22.41 8.14
CA THR A 148 -11.81 21.44 9.23
C THR A 148 -11.65 19.98 8.79
N TRP A 149 -12.16 19.54 7.64
CA TRP A 149 -12.18 18.09 7.30
C TRP A 149 -10.84 17.54 6.79
N VAL A 150 -10.13 18.30 5.96
CA VAL A 150 -8.81 17.87 5.47
C VAL A 150 -7.77 17.97 6.59
N GLN A 151 -7.90 18.99 7.43
CA GLN A 151 -7.05 19.14 8.62
C GLN A 151 -7.32 18.06 9.66
N SER A 152 -8.57 17.67 9.89
CA SER A 152 -8.88 16.58 10.83
C SER A 152 -8.31 15.23 10.38
N ALA A 153 -8.30 14.94 9.07
CA ALA A 153 -7.62 13.76 8.53
C ALA A 153 -6.10 13.81 8.74
N PHE A 154 -5.48 14.99 8.57
CA PHE A 154 -4.07 15.22 8.89
C PHE A 154 -3.76 15.06 10.38
N TYR A 155 -4.60 15.64 11.25
CA TYR A 155 -4.45 15.50 12.70
C TYR A 155 -4.68 14.06 13.15
N ALA A 156 -5.64 13.33 12.58
CA ALA A 156 -5.86 11.92 12.86
C ALA A 156 -4.65 11.07 12.45
N GLY A 157 -4.10 11.31 11.26
CA GLY A 157 -2.86 10.66 10.81
C GLY A 157 -1.69 10.94 11.75
N PHE A 158 -1.51 12.20 12.16
CA PHE A 158 -0.46 12.60 13.10
C PHE A 158 -0.64 11.95 14.48
N ILE A 159 -1.87 11.91 15.02
CA ILE A 159 -2.19 11.28 16.31
C ILE A 159 -1.92 9.78 16.26
N ILE A 160 -2.28 9.09 15.18
CA ILE A 160 -2.02 7.65 15.02
C ILE A 160 -0.52 7.38 15.02
N VAL A 161 0.25 8.16 14.24
CA VAL A 161 1.71 8.00 14.16
C VAL A 161 2.39 8.34 15.49
N ALA A 162 1.98 9.44 16.15
CA ALA A 162 2.51 9.85 17.45
C ALA A 162 2.17 8.85 18.55
N GLY A 163 0.95 8.32 18.57
CA GLY A 163 0.52 7.28 19.51
C GLY A 163 1.29 5.98 19.33
N TRP A 164 1.55 5.58 18.08
CA TRP A 164 2.37 4.42 17.78
C TRP A 164 3.83 4.63 18.19
N ALA A 165 4.40 5.81 17.94
CA ALA A 165 5.75 6.17 18.37
C ALA A 165 5.88 6.18 19.91
N ALA A 166 4.91 6.75 20.62
CA ALA A 166 4.86 6.78 22.07
C ALA A 166 4.78 5.36 22.66
N ARG A 167 3.96 4.48 22.07
CA ARG A 167 3.88 3.07 22.44
C ARG A 167 5.22 2.35 22.27
N LEU A 168 5.92 2.58 21.15
CA LEU A 168 7.24 2.02 20.92
C LEU A 168 8.29 2.49 21.94
N VAL A 169 8.24 3.77 22.34
CA VAL A 169 9.14 4.30 23.38
C VAL A 169 8.84 3.67 24.74
N LYS A 170 7.56 3.49 25.08
CA LYS A 170 7.12 2.83 26.31
C LYS A 170 7.56 1.37 26.37
N GLU A 171 7.39 0.61 25.28
CA GLU A 171 7.82 -0.79 25.19
C GLU A 171 9.36 -0.93 25.29
N ARG A 172 10.13 0.05 24.80
CA ARG A 172 11.59 0.07 25.00
C ARG A 172 12.00 0.34 26.45
N ARG A 173 11.30 1.21 27.17
CA ARG A 173 11.58 1.49 28.59
C ARG A 173 11.22 0.31 29.50
N GLY A 174 10.21 -0.49 29.13
CA GLY A 174 9.79 -1.67 29.90
C GLY A 174 10.69 -2.90 29.77
N ARG A 175 11.52 -3.01 28.72
CA ARG A 175 12.47 -4.12 28.53
C ARG A 175 13.87 -3.88 29.12
N GLY A 176 14.07 -2.71 29.74
CA GLY A 176 15.33 -2.33 30.41
C GLY A 176 15.29 -2.47 31.94
N ARG A 177 14.22 -3.07 32.48
CA ARG A 177 14.14 -3.61 33.85
C ARG A 177 13.97 -5.11 33.72
#